data_AF-A0A968FTU2-F1
#
_entry.id   AF-A0A968FTU2-F1
#
_cell.length_a   1.000
_cell.length_b   1.000
_cell.length_c   1.000
_cell.angle_alpha   90.00
_cell.angle_beta   90.00
_cell.angle_gamma   90.00
#
_symmetry.space_group_name_H-M   'P 1'
#
loop_
_entity.id
_entity.type
_entity.pdbx_description
1 polymer ?
#
loop_
_entity_poly.entity_id
_entity_poly.type
_entity_poly.pdbx_seq_one_letter_code
_entity_poly.pdbx_strand_id
1 'polypeptide(L)'
;LKRHTELIRDHPAIPRIIFSDEVYSGRAERKDKMYQVLRRYLQEVGDIIRQGQKEKRIPGAGPPETLALMFVGLVVPGGILWHASDGKFDITRQVDRAWKVFQTQVLMK
;
A
#
# COMPACT_ATOMS: atom_id res chain seq x y z
N LEU A 1 -4.28 6.15 -2.76
CA LEU A 1 -3.40 5.71 -3.86
C LEU A 1 -2.58 6.85 -4.48
N LYS A 2 -3.17 7.93 -4.99
CA LYS A 2 -2.41 9.08 -5.55
C LYS A 2 -1.35 9.65 -4.58
N ARG A 3 -1.69 9.81 -3.29
CA ARG A 3 -0.72 10.22 -2.25
C ARG A 3 0.47 9.28 -2.10
N HIS A 4 0.29 7.97 -2.34
CA HIS A 4 1.39 7.02 -2.28
C HIS A 4 2.31 7.14 -3.50
N THR A 5 1.74 7.33 -4.70
CA THR A 5 2.54 7.49 -5.92
C THR A 5 3.24 8.85 -5.96
N GLU A 6 2.66 9.89 -5.39
CA GLU A 6 3.32 11.18 -5.11
C GLU A 6 4.49 10.99 -4.15
N LEU A 7 4.28 10.35 -2.99
CA LEU A 7 5.36 10.09 -2.03
C LEU A 7 6.55 9.34 -2.67
N ILE A 8 6.29 8.31 -3.46
CA ILE A 8 7.34 7.51 -4.11
C ILE A 8 8.14 8.35 -5.12
N ARG A 9 7.46 9.15 -5.95
CA ARG A 9 8.11 9.95 -7.01
C ARG A 9 8.82 11.18 -6.47
N ASP A 10 8.19 11.88 -5.53
CA ASP A 10 8.66 13.18 -5.05
C ASP A 10 9.71 13.01 -3.94
N HIS A 11 9.74 11.84 -3.29
CA HIS A 11 10.67 11.53 -2.22
C HIS A 11 11.37 10.17 -2.44
N PRO A 12 12.22 10.04 -3.47
CA PRO A 12 12.86 8.77 -3.85
C PRO A 12 13.72 8.13 -2.75
N ALA A 13 14.18 8.93 -1.77
CA ALA A 13 14.90 8.43 -0.61
C ALA A 13 14.00 7.64 0.36
N ILE A 14 12.70 7.95 0.43
CA ILE A 14 11.77 7.31 1.38
C ILE A 14 11.58 5.83 1.05
N PRO A 15 11.24 5.42 -0.20
CA PRO A 15 11.19 4.00 -0.55
C PRO A 15 12.52 3.29 -0.31
N ARG A 16 13.65 3.94 -0.65
CA ARG A 16 14.99 3.36 -0.42
C ARG A 16 15.24 3.07 1.05
N ILE A 17 14.87 3.98 1.95
CA ILE A 17 14.98 3.76 3.40
C ILE A 17 14.03 2.65 3.85
N ILE A 18 12.76 2.69 3.45
CA ILE A 18 11.75 1.68 3.83
C ILE A 18 12.18 0.28 3.40
N PHE A 19 12.80 0.13 2.22
CA PHE A 19 13.26 -1.15 1.68
C PHE A 19 14.73 -1.46 1.95
N SER A 20 15.44 -0.61 2.70
CA SER A 20 16.88 -0.79 2.93
C SER A 20 17.16 -1.94 3.89
N ASP A 21 18.25 -2.66 3.64
CA ASP A 21 18.78 -3.61 4.61
C ASP A 21 19.05 -2.93 5.95
N GLU A 22 19.50 -1.67 6.01
CA GLU A 22 19.77 -0.95 7.28
C GLU A 22 18.55 -0.85 8.21
N VAL A 23 17.32 -0.86 7.69
CA VAL A 23 16.09 -0.92 8.50
C VAL A 23 15.84 -2.35 9.03
N TYR A 24 16.29 -3.37 8.31
CA TYR A 24 15.98 -4.79 8.59
C TYR A 24 17.15 -5.60 9.16
N SER A 25 18.40 -5.13 9.06
CA SER A 25 19.63 -5.86 9.38
C SER A 25 20.43 -5.28 10.56
N GLY A 26 20.19 -4.02 10.97
CA GLY A 26 21.07 -3.33 11.91
C GLY A 26 20.57 -3.14 13.36
N ARG A 27 19.26 -2.96 13.59
CA ARG A 27 18.70 -2.64 14.92
C ARG A 27 17.25 -3.12 15.06
N ALA A 28 16.99 -4.12 15.90
CA ALA A 28 15.66 -4.70 16.13
C ALA A 28 14.58 -3.64 16.43
N GLU A 29 14.94 -2.58 17.17
CA GLU A 29 14.06 -1.46 17.51
C GLU A 29 13.51 -0.72 16.27
N ARG A 30 14.33 -0.51 15.22
CA ARG A 30 13.89 0.17 14.00
C ARG A 30 12.91 -0.68 13.21
N LYS A 31 13.17 -1.99 13.15
CA LYS A 31 12.29 -2.98 12.51
C LYS A 31 10.94 -3.03 13.23
N ASP A 32 10.93 -3.08 14.56
CA ASP A 32 9.70 -3.08 15.35
C ASP A 32 8.91 -1.79 15.19
N LYS A 33 9.59 -0.63 15.21
CA LYS A 33 8.94 0.67 14.97
C LYS A 33 8.32 0.74 13.57
N MET A 34 9.05 0.30 12.54
CA MET A 34 8.52 0.25 11.17
C MET A 34 7.32 -0.69 11.07
N TYR A 35 7.41 -1.87 11.68
CA TYR A 35 6.31 -2.83 11.71
C TYR A 35 5.07 -2.24 12.40
N GLN A 36 5.23 -1.53 13.52
CA GLN A 36 4.12 -0.85 14.21
C GLN A 36 3.46 0.23 13.35
N VAL A 37 4.25 1.04 12.62
CA VAL A 37 3.73 2.04 11.69
C VAL A 37 2.89 1.38 10.59
N LEU A 38 3.41 0.31 9.98
CA LEU A 38 2.69 -0.43 8.95
C LEU A 38 1.41 -1.10 9.49
N ARG A 39 1.47 -1.68 10.68
CA ARG A 39 0.31 -2.29 11.36
C ARG A 39 -0.78 -1.27 11.64
N ARG A 40 -0.43 -0.11 12.17
CA ARG A 40 -1.38 0.97 12.44
C ARG A 40 -2.04 1.47 11.16
N TYR A 41 -1.25 1.68 10.10
CA TYR A 41 -1.78 2.07 8.80
C TYR A 41 -2.76 1.04 8.22
N LEU A 42 -2.42 -0.25 8.27
CA LEU A 42 -3.31 -1.32 7.82
C LEU A 42 -4.60 -1.38 8.66
N GLN A 43 -4.51 -1.15 9.96
CA GLN A 43 -5.67 -1.08 10.83
C GLN A 43 -6.60 0.09 10.44
N GLU A 44 -6.05 1.29 10.24
CA GLU A 44 -6.83 2.47 9.84
C GLU A 44 -7.52 2.26 8.48
N VAL A 45 -6.86 1.63 7.51
CA VAL A 45 -7.50 1.26 6.23
C VAL A 45 -8.56 0.19 6.42
N GLY A 46 -8.31 -0.82 7.25
CA GLY A 46 -9.28 -1.85 7.60
C GLY A 46 -10.54 -1.27 8.24
N ASP A 47 -10.40 -0.27 9.11
CA ASP A 47 -11.52 0.41 9.75
C ASP A 47 -12.39 1.16 8.73
N ILE A 48 -11.76 1.83 7.74
CA ILE A 48 -12.48 2.47 6.62
C ILE A 48 -13.26 1.43 5.80
N ILE A 49 -12.64 0.29 5.50
CA ILE A 49 -13.29 -0.79 4.74
C ILE A 49 -14.47 -1.37 5.51
N ARG A 50 -14.27 -1.66 6.80
CA ARG A 50 -15.32 -2.17 7.69
C ARG A 50 -16.51 -1.22 7.76
N GLN A 51 -16.24 0.09 7.85
CA GLN A 51 -17.29 1.10 7.84
C GLN A 51 -18.04 1.12 6.49
N GLY A 52 -17.32 1.06 5.37
CA GLY A 52 -17.91 0.97 4.04
C GLY A 52 -18.79 -0.27 3.85
N GLN A 53 -18.40 -1.42 4.42
CA GLN A 53 -19.19 -2.65 4.42
C GLN A 53 -20.49 -2.50 5.23
N LYS A 54 -20.41 -1.95 6.46
CA LYS A 54 -21.58 -1.66 7.29
C LYS A 54 -22.59 -0.76 6.58
N GLU A 55 -22.10 0.23 5.85
CA GLU A 55 -22.91 1.18 5.08
C GLU A 55 -23.30 0.66 3.69
N LYS A 56 -22.96 -0.59 3.33
CA LYS A 56 -23.21 -1.20 2.02
C LYS A 56 -22.60 -0.43 0.83
N ARG A 57 -21.58 0.41 1.09
CA ARG A 57 -20.78 1.11 0.07
C ARG A 57 -19.63 0.25 -0.47
N ILE A 58 -19.22 -0.77 0.27
CA ILE A 58 -18.26 -1.80 -0.14
C ILE A 58 -18.99 -3.13 0.06
N PRO A 59 -19.75 -3.61 -0.93
CA PRO A 59 -20.50 -4.87 -0.80
C PRO A 59 -19.60 -6.12 -0.75
N GLY A 60 -18.33 -6.00 -1.14
CA GLY A 60 -17.38 -7.10 -1.15
C GLY A 60 -17.26 -7.82 0.20
N ALA A 61 -17.43 -9.14 0.18
CA ALA A 61 -17.56 -10.00 1.36
C ALA A 61 -16.22 -10.39 2.05
N GLY A 62 -15.10 -9.74 1.71
CA GLY A 62 -13.78 -10.06 2.27
C GLY A 62 -13.55 -9.49 3.68
N PRO A 63 -12.72 -10.13 4.52
CA PRO A 63 -12.29 -9.55 5.79
C PRO A 63 -11.59 -8.19 5.59
N PRO A 64 -11.93 -7.13 6.36
CA PRO A 64 -11.36 -5.79 6.17
C PRO A 64 -9.84 -5.74 6.19
N GLU A 65 -9.20 -6.56 7.03
CA GLU A 65 -7.75 -6.61 7.21
C GLU A 65 -7.07 -7.20 5.96
N THR A 66 -7.67 -8.22 5.36
CA THR A 66 -7.20 -8.82 4.10
C THR A 66 -7.34 -7.81 2.96
N LEU A 67 -8.48 -7.13 2.87
CA LEU A 67 -8.73 -6.11 1.85
C LEU A 67 -7.78 -4.91 2.00
N ALA A 68 -7.46 -4.51 3.23
CA ALA A 68 -6.47 -3.48 3.51
C ALA A 68 -5.07 -3.89 3.02
N LEU A 69 -4.64 -5.13 3.29
CA LEU A 69 -3.36 -5.62 2.81
C LEU A 69 -3.29 -5.67 1.28
N MET A 70 -4.36 -6.15 0.62
CA MET A 70 -4.46 -6.12 -0.84
C MET A 70 -4.38 -4.70 -1.41
N PHE A 71 -5.04 -3.74 -0.77
CA PHE A 71 -5.01 -2.32 -1.16
C PHE A 71 -3.58 -1.76 -1.12
N VAL A 72 -2.81 -2.05 -0.07
CA VAL A 72 -1.40 -1.64 0.01
C VAL A 72 -0.55 -2.35 -1.05
N GLY A 73 -0.88 -3.60 -1.33
CA GLY A 73 -0.27 -4.40 -2.39
C GLY A 73 -0.43 -3.80 -3.79
N LEU A 74 -1.38 -2.88 -4.02
CA LEU A 74 -1.50 -2.17 -5.29
C LEU A 74 -0.31 -1.23 -5.56
N VAL A 75 0.39 -0.80 -4.51
CA VAL A 75 1.46 0.21 -4.59
C VAL A 75 2.83 -0.40 -4.42
N VAL A 76 3.03 -1.26 -3.41
CA VAL A 76 4.37 -1.72 -2.99
C VAL A 76 5.18 -2.36 -4.13
N PRO A 77 4.65 -3.33 -4.91
CA PRO A 77 5.38 -3.90 -6.04
C PRO A 77 5.71 -2.86 -7.11
N GLY A 78 4.81 -1.90 -7.34
CA GLY A 78 5.03 -0.78 -8.26
C GLY A 78 6.16 0.14 -7.80
N GLY A 79 6.30 0.35 -6.48
CA GLY A 79 7.41 1.11 -5.89
C GLY A 79 8.76 0.42 -6.09
N ILE A 80 8.80 -0.91 -5.94
CA ILE A 80 10.01 -1.71 -6.21
C ILE A 80 10.40 -1.60 -7.68
N LEU A 81 9.46 -1.77 -8.61
CA LEU A 81 9.73 -1.65 -10.06
C LEU A 81 10.14 -0.23 -10.45
N TRP A 82 9.50 0.78 -9.87
CA TRP A 82 9.89 2.18 -10.06
C TRP A 82 11.34 2.41 -9.62
N HIS A 83 11.72 1.91 -8.45
CA HIS A 83 13.08 2.05 -7.95
C HIS A 83 14.11 1.28 -8.79
N ALA A 84 13.85 0.01 -9.08
CA ALA A 84 14.76 -0.87 -9.83
C ALA A 84 14.95 -0.44 -11.30
N SER A 85 14.05 0.39 -11.82
CA SER A 85 14.10 0.91 -13.19
C SER A 85 14.62 2.35 -13.28
N ASP A 86 15.15 2.92 -12.19
CA ASP A 86 15.53 4.33 -12.09
C ASP A 86 14.40 5.28 -12.53
N GLY A 87 13.18 4.96 -12.12
CA GLY A 87 11.98 5.75 -12.38
C GLY A 87 11.35 5.58 -13.75
N LYS A 88 11.87 4.69 -14.63
CA LYS A 88 11.29 4.42 -15.96
C LYS A 88 9.95 3.70 -15.90
N PHE A 89 9.71 2.91 -14.86
CA PHE A 89 8.42 2.25 -14.66
C PHE A 89 7.35 3.27 -14.25
N ASP A 90 6.27 3.40 -15.01
CA ASP A 90 5.17 4.32 -14.70
C ASP A 90 4.26 3.74 -13.60
N ILE A 91 4.70 3.94 -12.35
CA ILE A 91 3.94 3.52 -11.16
C ILE A 91 2.56 4.19 -11.07
N THR A 92 2.43 5.44 -11.54
CA THR A 92 1.17 6.18 -11.44
C THR A 92 0.11 5.51 -12.31
N ARG A 93 0.46 5.26 -13.58
CA ARG A 93 -0.43 4.57 -14.52
C ARG A 93 -0.73 3.14 -14.08
N GLN A 94 0.23 2.43 -13.51
CA GLN A 94 -0.01 1.07 -13.02
C GLN A 94 -0.99 1.06 -11.83
N VAL A 95 -0.78 1.92 -10.83
CA VAL A 95 -1.65 2.00 -9.64
C VAL A 95 -3.07 2.39 -10.03
N ASP A 96 -3.25 3.31 -10.98
CA ASP A 96 -4.58 3.71 -11.47
C ASP A 96 -5.33 2.54 -12.13
N ARG A 97 -4.62 1.71 -12.91
CA ARG A 97 -5.21 0.51 -13.52
C ARG A 97 -5.56 -0.53 -12.46
N ALA A 98 -4.64 -0.79 -11.54
CA ALA A 98 -4.82 -1.75 -10.47
C ALA A 98 -5.98 -1.36 -9.54
N TRP A 99 -6.15 -0.06 -9.25
CA TRP A 99 -7.28 0.46 -8.48
C TRP A 99 -8.63 0.15 -9.13
N LYS A 100 -8.77 0.38 -10.44
CA LYS A 100 -10.02 0.08 -11.16
C LYS A 100 -10.40 -1.39 -11.08
N VAL A 101 -9.41 -2.28 -11.20
CA VAL A 101 -9.63 -3.73 -11.06
C VAL A 101 -9.99 -4.08 -9.63
N PHE A 102 -9.27 -3.57 -8.64
CA PHE A 102 -9.54 -3.82 -7.23
C PHE A 102 -10.94 -3.33 -6.82
N GLN A 103 -11.31 -2.12 -7.24
CA GLN A 103 -12.62 -1.55 -6.98
C GLN A 103 -13.73 -2.42 -7.59
N THR A 104 -13.63 -2.80 -8.85
CA THR A 104 -14.70 -3.54 -9.55
C THR A 104 -14.78 -5.01 -9.16
N GLN A 105 -13.65 -5.69 -8.98
CA GLN A 105 -13.60 -7.14 -8.80
C GLN A 105 -13.50 -7.58 -7.34
N VAL A 106 -13.11 -6.67 -6.44
CA VAL A 106 -12.89 -7.01 -5.03
C VAL A 106 -13.83 -6.22 -4.12
N LEU A 107 -13.92 -4.90 -4.28
CA LEU A 107 -14.75 -4.07 -3.40
C LEU A 107 -16.24 -4.08 -3.78
N MET A 108 -16.54 -4.17 -5.09
CA MET A 108 -17.91 -4.07 -5.64
C MET A 108 -18.48 -5.40 -6.14
N LYS A 109 -17.78 -6.50 -5.85
CA LYS A 109 -18.25 -7.85 -6.15
C LYS A 109 -19.29 -8.30 -5.13
#